data_AF-A0A485CSS8-F1
#
_entry.id   AF-A0A485CSS8-F1
#
_cell.length_a   1.000
_cell.length_b   1.000
_cell.length_c   1.000
_cell.angle_alpha   90.00
_cell.angle_beta   90.00
_cell.angle_gamma   90.00
#
_symmetry.space_group_name_H-M   'P 1'
#
loop_
_entity.id
_entity.type
_entity.pdbx_description
1 polymer ?
#
loop_
_entity_poly.entity_id
_entity_poly.type
_entity_poly.pdbx_seq_one_letter_code
_entity_poly.pdbx_strand_id
1 'polypeptide(L)' 'MANRQKNEPDWSIEGGVPELKKQIDLNESASNINGTILFREGYLEQPQTQDAVNYLKDRWGN' A
#
# COMPACT_ATOMS: atom_id res chain seq x y z
N MET A 1 16.83 19.12 5.42
CA MET A 1 16.27 17.80 5.06
C MET A 1 15.29 17.43 6.14
N ALA A 2 14.00 17.30 5.81
CA ALA A 2 12.97 17.05 6.81
C ALA A 2 13.13 15.62 7.36
N ASN A 3 13.27 15.49 8.67
CA ASN A 3 13.31 14.21 9.38
C ASN A 3 11.89 13.62 9.34
N ARG A 4 11.54 12.84 8.30
CA ARG A 4 10.27 12.09 8.27
C ARG A 4 10.22 11.24 9.54
N GLN A 5 9.17 11.40 10.35
CA GLN A 5 9.04 10.62 11.57
C GLN A 5 9.15 9.13 11.21
N LYS A 6 9.99 8.39 11.94
CA LYS A 6 10.24 6.94 11.72
C LYS A 6 8.96 6.08 11.64
N ASN A 7 7.82 6.62 12.08
CA ASN A 7 6.56 5.92 12.21
C ASN A 7 5.51 6.35 11.19
N GLU A 8 5.77 7.39 10.38
CA GLU A 8 4.82 7.81 9.35
C GLU A 8 4.95 6.93 8.10
N PRO A 9 3.82 6.53 7.48
CA PRO A 9 3.84 5.76 6.25
C PRO A 9 4.40 6.61 5.10
N ASP A 10 5.38 6.06 4.37
CA ASP A 10 6.00 6.75 3.25
C ASP A 10 5.41 6.30 1.91
N TRP A 11 4.33 6.97 1.53
CA TRP A 11 3.63 6.72 0.27
C TRP A 11 4.35 7.26 -0.97
N SER A 12 5.43 8.03 -0.81
CA SER A 12 6.09 8.72 -1.92
C SER A 12 7.19 7.91 -2.61
N ILE A 13 7.64 6.83 -1.95
CA ILE A 13 8.72 5.97 -2.46
C ILE A 13 8.11 4.97 -3.43
N GLU A 14 8.67 4.88 -4.64
CA GLU A 14 8.33 3.84 -5.64
C GLU A 14 6.82 3.68 -5.85
N GLY A 15 6.11 4.81 -6.01
CA GLY A 15 4.66 4.82 -6.22
C GLY A 15 3.83 4.33 -5.02
N GLY A 16 4.44 4.22 -3.84
CA GLY A 16 3.80 3.75 -2.61
C GLY A 16 3.74 2.23 -2.46
N VAL A 17 4.32 1.46 -3.41
CA VAL A 17 4.32 -0.01 -3.38
C VAL A 17 4.96 -0.58 -2.10
N PRO A 18 6.13 -0.09 -1.63
CA PRO A 18 6.75 -0.65 -0.43
C PRO A 18 5.89 -0.49 0.84
N GLU A 19 5.21 0.65 0.97
CA GLU A 19 4.33 0.92 2.11
C GLU A 19 3.02 0.13 2.03
N LEU A 20 2.43 -0.03 0.82
CA LEU A 20 1.29 -0.94 0.61
C LEU A 20 1.63 -2.37 1.06
N LYS A 21 2.78 -2.89 0.60
CA LYS A 21 3.25 -4.22 0.98
C LYS A 21 3.40 -4.36 2.48
N LYS A 22 4.07 -3.40 3.11
CA LYS A 22 4.27 -3.38 4.56
C LYS A 22 2.93 -3.42 5.31
N GLN A 23 1.95 -2.60 4.94
CA GLN A 23 0.65 -2.57 5.63
C GLN A 23 -0.17 -3.84 5.42
N ILE A 24 -0.18 -4.39 4.20
CA ILE A 24 -0.89 -5.63 3.89
C ILE A 24 -0.26 -6.80 4.65
N ASP A 25 1.07 -6.94 4.65
CA ASP A 25 1.77 -7.98 5.40
C ASP A 25 1.50 -7.87 6.91
N LEU A 26 1.45 -6.65 7.44
CA LEU A 26 1.16 -6.41 8.86
C LEU A 26 -0.28 -6.82 9.21
N ASN A 27 -1.25 -6.50 8.34
CA ASN A 27 -2.63 -6.90 8.52
C ASN A 27 -2.79 -8.42 8.46
N GLU A 28 -2.17 -9.10 7.49
CA GLU A 28 -2.23 -10.56 7.34
C GLU A 28 -1.52 -11.31 8.49
N SER A 29 -0.53 -10.68 9.14
CA SER A 29 0.14 -11.28 10.31
C SER A 29 -0.76 -11.34 11.56
N ALA A 30 -1.83 -10.54 11.60
CA ALA A 30 -2.74 -10.44 12.72
C ALA A 30 -3.97 -11.34 12.51
N SER A 31 -4.05 -12.44 13.28
CA SER A 31 -5.14 -13.44 13.18
C SER A 31 -6.57 -12.88 13.35
N ASN A 32 -6.72 -11.71 13.97
CA ASN A 32 -7.99 -11.03 14.20
C ASN A 32 -8.37 -10.06 13.08
N ILE A 33 -7.55 -9.91 12.03
CA ILE A 33 -7.82 -9.07 10.87
C ILE A 33 -8.20 -9.99 9.72
N ASN A 34 -9.40 -9.79 9.17
CA ASN A 34 -9.97 -10.70 8.15
C ASN A 34 -9.96 -10.11 6.73
N GLY A 35 -9.33 -8.96 6.54
CA GLY A 35 -9.23 -8.32 5.24
C GLY A 35 -8.66 -6.92 5.32
N THR A 36 -8.40 -6.34 4.15
CA THR A 36 -7.95 -4.96 3.98
C THR A 36 -8.83 -4.30 2.93
N ILE A 37 -9.27 -3.07 3.20
CA ILE A 37 -9.94 -2.23 2.21
C ILE A 37 -9.01 -1.08 1.89
N LEU A 38 -8.78 -0.83 0.60
CA LEU A 38 -8.11 0.37 0.16
C LEU A 38 -9.12 1.52 0.07
N PHE A 39 -8.84 2.62 0.76
CA PHE A 39 -9.67 3.82 0.71
C PHE A 39 -9.06 4.86 -0.24
N ARG A 40 -9.89 5.49 -1.09
CA ARG A 40 -9.54 6.42 -2.19
C ARG A 40 -9.13 5.77 -3.52
N GLU A 41 -10.04 4.98 -4.08
CA GLU A 41 -9.88 4.35 -5.41
C GLU A 41 -9.49 5.33 -6.53
N GLY A 42 -10.01 6.57 -6.53
CA GLY A 42 -9.65 7.56 -7.56
C GLY A 42 -8.15 7.91 -7.61
N TYR A 43 -7.37 7.55 -6.58
CA TYR A 43 -5.90 7.66 -6.63
C TYR A 43 -5.26 6.57 -7.50
N LEU A 44 -5.90 5.40 -7.61
CA LEU A 44 -5.47 4.27 -8.45
C LEU A 44 -5.69 4.51 -9.96
N GLU A 45 -6.50 5.50 -10.31
CA GLU A 45 -6.74 5.86 -11.72
C GLU A 45 -5.61 6.73 -12.30
N GLN A 46 -4.66 7.17 -11.47
CA GLN A 46 -3.59 8.08 -11.88
C GLN A 46 -2.41 7.30 -12.46
N PRO A 47 -1.76 7.79 -13.55
CA PRO A 47 -0.62 7.08 -14.14
C PRO A 47 0.52 6.80 -13.15
N GLN A 48 0.77 7.71 -12.20
CA GLN A 48 1.81 7.53 -11.18
C GLN A 48 1.55 6.40 -10.18
N THR A 49 0.34 5.84 -10.10
CA THR A 49 -0.01 4.76 -9.17
C THR A 49 -0.18 3.41 -9.87
N GLN A 50 0.19 3.31 -11.16
CA GLN A 50 0.02 2.08 -11.93
C GLN A 50 0.79 0.90 -11.33
N ASP A 51 1.98 1.13 -10.78
CA ASP A 51 2.77 0.08 -10.11
C ASP A 51 2.09 -0.43 -8.83
N ALA A 52 1.46 0.47 -8.06
CA ALA A 52 0.63 0.10 -6.92
C ALA A 52 -0.60 -0.72 -7.34
N VAL A 53 -1.26 -0.34 -8.44
CA VAL A 53 -2.37 -1.11 -9.00
C VAL A 53 -1.91 -2.51 -9.43
N ASN A 54 -0.78 -2.61 -10.13
CA ASN A 54 -0.23 -3.88 -10.59
C ASN A 54 0.11 -4.79 -9.40
N TYR A 55 0.74 -4.23 -8.36
CA TYR A 55 1.04 -4.95 -7.12
C TYR A 55 -0.23 -5.49 -6.44
N LEU A 56 -1.28 -4.67 -6.29
CA LEU A 56 -2.53 -5.11 -5.66
C LEU A 56 -3.23 -6.20 -6.48
N LYS A 57 -3.22 -6.10 -7.81
CA LYS A 57 -3.75 -7.13 -8.71
C LYS A 57 -2.99 -8.45 -8.60
N ASP A 58 -1.67 -8.42 -8.51
CA ASP A 58 -0.85 -9.63 -8.32
C ASP A 58 -1.09 -10.26 -6.93
N ARG A 59 -1.21 -9.43 -5.89
CA ARG A 59 -1.41 -9.89 -4.50
C ARG A 59 -2.80 -10.50 -4.25
N TRP A 60 -3.85 -9.94 -4.84
CA TRP A 60 -5.24 -10.36 -4.57
C TRP A 60 -5.93 -11.06 -5.74
N GLY A 61 -5.33 -11.08 -6.92
CA GLY A 61 -5.90 -11.68 -8.13
C GLY A 61 -5.62 -13.18 -8.29
N ASN A 62 -4.87 -13.79 -7.37
CA ASN A 62 -4.73 -15.25 -7.21
C ASN A 62 -5.64 -15.77 -6.11
#